data_AF-A0A9E3RSM0-F1
#
_entry.id   AF-A0A9E3RSM0-F1
#
_cell.length_a   1.000
_cell.length_b   1.000
_cell.length_c   1.000
_cell.angle_alpha   90.00
_cell.angle_beta   90.00
_cell.angle_gamma   90.00
#
_symmetry.space_group_name_H-M   'P 1'
#
loop_
_entity.id
_entity.type
_entity.pdbx_description
1 polymer ?
#
loop_
_entity_poly.entity_id
_entity_poly.type
_entity_poly.pdbx_seq_one_letter_code
_entity_poly.pdbx_strand_id
1 'polypeptide(L)'
;MKYYRIDFPFRVTDSQIDLTVRLILESQHTSAQRFNSRDFYVVLWPEHPSGGIDSRRLIPFLERSGIRYLDYTQIPEGHAPGALTPYDRHPTAQLHEAVAKRIVEDLKI
;
A
#
# COMPACT_ATOMS: atom_id res chain seq x y z
N MET A 1 10.67 -24.86 -11.97
CA MET A 1 11.80 -25.73 -11.59
C MET A 1 12.14 -25.47 -10.13
N LYS A 2 12.02 -26.50 -9.27
CA LYS A 2 12.58 -26.49 -7.91
C LYS A 2 14.08 -26.79 -8.04
N TYR A 3 14.90 -25.75 -8.11
CA TYR A 3 16.33 -25.87 -7.88
C TYR A 3 16.69 -24.77 -6.88
N TYR A 4 17.29 -25.19 -5.77
CA TYR A 4 17.28 -24.53 -4.45
C TYR A 4 15.91 -24.62 -3.76
N ARG A 5 15.88 -25.10 -2.52
CA ARG A 5 14.68 -25.18 -1.64
C ARG A 5 14.20 -23.79 -1.20
N ILE A 6 14.23 -22.83 -2.11
CA ILE A 6 13.79 -21.46 -1.92
C ILE A 6 12.49 -21.35 -2.72
N ASP A 7 11.35 -21.37 -2.01
CA ASP A 7 10.06 -21.00 -2.61
C ASP A 7 10.04 -19.47 -2.77
N PHE A 8 10.80 -18.95 -3.74
CA PHE A 8 10.71 -17.55 -4.12
C PHE A 8 9.59 -17.41 -5.16
N PRO A 9 8.45 -16.79 -4.84
CA PRO A 9 7.39 -16.60 -5.82
C PRO A 9 7.89 -15.63 -6.89
N PHE A 10 8.15 -16.15 -8.09
CA PHE A 10 8.59 -15.33 -9.23
C PHE A 10 7.59 -14.24 -9.63
N ARG A 11 6.32 -14.36 -9.20
CA ARG A 11 5.24 -13.41 -9.45
C ARG A 11 4.25 -13.42 -8.30
N VAL A 12 3.65 -12.26 -8.03
CA VAL A 12 2.51 -12.12 -7.12
C VAL A 12 1.25 -12.66 -7.80
N THR A 13 0.64 -13.69 -7.24
CA THR A 13 -0.61 -14.30 -7.72
C THR A 13 -1.83 -13.68 -7.07
N ASP A 14 -2.99 -13.82 -7.72
CA ASP A 14 -4.27 -13.34 -7.17
C ASP A 14 -4.64 -14.03 -5.86
N SER A 15 -4.23 -15.29 -5.65
CA SER A 15 -4.43 -15.98 -4.37
C SER A 15 -3.60 -15.38 -3.22
N GLN A 16 -2.40 -14.86 -3.53
CA GLN A 16 -1.58 -14.15 -2.54
C GLN A 16 -2.18 -12.79 -2.22
N ILE A 17 -2.68 -12.06 -3.23
CA ILE A 17 -3.39 -10.79 -3.04
C ILE A 17 -4.65 -11.01 -2.19
N ASP A 18 -5.43 -12.04 -2.48
CA ASP A 18 -6.62 -12.41 -1.71
C ASP A 18 -6.29 -12.73 -0.25
N LEU A 19 -5.21 -13.50 -0.01
CA LEU A 19 -4.74 -13.75 1.35
C LEU A 19 -4.34 -12.44 2.05
N THR A 20 -3.61 -11.55 1.38
CA THR A 20 -3.24 -10.24 1.92
C THR A 20 -4.47 -9.42 2.32
N VAL A 21 -5.50 -9.35 1.46
CA VAL A 21 -6.72 -8.61 1.78
C VAL A 21 -7.49 -9.23 2.96
N ARG A 22 -7.50 -10.57 3.09
CA ARG A 22 -8.07 -11.24 4.27
C ARG A 22 -7.33 -10.86 5.56
N LEU A 23 -6.00 -10.75 5.52
CA LEU A 23 -5.22 -10.30 6.68
C LEU A 23 -5.50 -8.83 7.01
N ILE A 24 -5.67 -7.97 6.00
CA ILE A 24 -6.05 -6.57 6.19
C ILE A 24 -7.44 -6.46 6.83
N LEU A 25 -8.41 -7.27 6.37
CA LEU A 25 -9.76 -7.30 6.93
C LEU A 25 -9.75 -7.72 8.41
N GLU A 26 -8.98 -8.74 8.77
CA GLU A 26 -8.82 -9.14 10.17
C GLU A 26 -8.14 -8.05 11.00
N SER A 27 -7.18 -7.33 10.41
CA SER A 27 -6.54 -6.18 11.05
C SER A 27 -7.53 -5.04 11.29
N GLN A 28 -8.46 -4.79 10.36
CA GLN A 28 -9.55 -3.83 10.53
C GLN A 28 -10.46 -4.23 11.69
N HIS A 29 -10.88 -5.50 11.76
CA HIS A 29 -11.71 -6.00 12.85
C HIS A 29 -11.03 -5.86 14.21
N THR A 30 -9.75 -6.26 14.29
CA THR A 30 -8.95 -6.14 15.52
C THR A 30 -8.75 -4.68 15.92
N SER A 31 -8.47 -3.79 14.95
CA SER A 31 -8.31 -2.35 15.17
C SER A 31 -9.59 -1.73 15.72
N ALA A 32 -10.74 -2.08 15.15
CA ALA A 32 -12.03 -1.55 15.58
C ALA A 32 -12.35 -1.93 17.03
N GLN A 33 -12.05 -3.17 17.43
CA GLN A 33 -12.22 -3.63 18.81
C GLN A 33 -11.30 -2.90 19.79
N ARG A 34 -10.05 -2.60 19.37
CA ARG A 34 -9.04 -1.99 20.25
C ARG A 34 -9.19 -0.49 20.40
N PHE A 35 -9.47 0.22 19.32
CA PHE A 35 -9.46 1.69 19.28
C PHE A 35 -10.86 2.31 19.28
N ASN A 36 -11.92 1.49 19.31
CA ASN A 36 -13.32 1.93 19.22
C ASN A 36 -13.58 2.86 18.02
N SER A 37 -12.85 2.62 16.92
CA SER A 37 -12.96 3.37 15.68
C SER A 37 -13.33 2.44 14.54
N ARG A 38 -14.27 2.85 13.71
CA ARG A 38 -14.58 2.16 12.46
C ARG A 38 -13.74 2.69 11.30
N ASP A 39 -12.93 3.71 11.55
CA ASP A 39 -12.02 4.30 10.57
C ASP A 39 -10.75 3.47 10.44
N PHE A 40 -10.64 2.86 9.26
CA PHE A 40 -9.52 2.04 8.84
C PHE A 40 -9.37 2.22 7.34
N TYR A 41 -8.19 2.66 6.93
CA TYR A 41 -7.85 2.96 5.54
C TYR A 41 -6.55 2.25 5.18
N VAL A 42 -6.52 1.65 4.00
CA VAL A 42 -5.28 1.19 3.37
C VAL A 42 -4.74 2.30 2.48
N VAL A 43 -3.49 2.72 2.69
CA VAL A 43 -2.83 3.68 1.81
C VAL A 43 -2.01 2.91 0.77
N LEU A 44 -2.34 3.05 -0.51
CA LEU A 44 -1.50 2.58 -1.60
C LEU A 44 -0.43 3.65 -1.87
N TRP A 45 0.79 3.34 -1.44
CA TRP A 45 1.90 4.28 -1.41
C TRP A 45 2.43 4.59 -2.83
N PRO A 46 2.98 5.80 -3.08
CA PRO A 46 3.66 6.10 -4.33
C PRO A 46 4.76 5.09 -4.66
N GLU A 47 4.68 4.47 -5.83
CA GLU A 47 5.60 3.41 -6.21
C GLU A 47 6.76 3.96 -7.03
N HIS A 48 7.95 3.40 -6.83
CA HIS A 48 9.03 3.65 -7.76
C HIS A 48 8.73 2.92 -9.09
N PRO A 49 8.86 3.55 -10.26
CA PRO A 49 8.52 2.94 -11.56
C PRO A 49 9.25 1.62 -11.88
N SER A 50 10.35 1.31 -11.18
CA SER A 50 11.12 0.07 -11.35
C SER A 50 10.78 -1.03 -10.33
N GLY A 51 9.91 -0.76 -9.36
CA GLY A 51 9.36 -1.78 -8.48
C GLY A 51 8.33 -2.58 -9.26
N GLY A 52 8.70 -3.74 -9.80
CA GLY A 52 7.87 -4.54 -10.71
C GLY A 52 6.57 -5.13 -10.15
N ILE A 53 5.96 -4.52 -9.14
CA ILE A 53 4.68 -4.90 -8.53
C ILE A 53 3.80 -3.66 -8.45
N ASP A 54 2.73 -3.63 -9.25
CA ASP A 54 1.69 -2.59 -9.20
C ASP A 54 0.72 -2.88 -8.05
N SER A 55 0.80 -2.13 -6.95
CA SER A 55 -0.08 -2.30 -5.79
C SER A 55 -1.54 -1.97 -6.10
N ARG A 56 -1.86 -1.28 -7.21
CA ARG A 56 -3.25 -1.10 -7.64
C ARG A 56 -3.95 -2.41 -7.97
N ARG A 57 -3.20 -3.52 -8.15
CA ARG A 57 -3.77 -4.87 -8.21
C ARG A 57 -4.54 -5.26 -6.94
N LEU A 58 -4.30 -4.61 -5.81
CA LEU A 58 -5.07 -4.81 -4.57
C LEU A 58 -6.47 -4.20 -4.64
N ILE A 59 -6.67 -3.11 -5.40
CA ILE A 59 -7.92 -2.34 -5.45
C ILE A 59 -9.17 -3.23 -5.62
N PRO A 60 -9.27 -4.08 -6.65
CA PRO A 60 -10.49 -4.87 -6.84
C PRO A 60 -10.74 -5.86 -5.69
N PHE A 61 -9.71 -6.28 -4.95
CA PHE A 61 -9.87 -7.15 -3.78
C PHE A 61 -10.32 -6.34 -2.55
N LEU A 62 -9.73 -5.16 -2.34
CA LEU A 62 -10.13 -4.23 -1.27
C LEU A 62 -11.59 -3.80 -1.42
N GLU A 63 -12.01 -3.42 -2.63
CA GLU A 63 -13.38 -3.03 -2.96
C GLU A 63 -14.38 -4.16 -2.65
N ARG A 64 -14.10 -5.40 -3.08
CA ARG A 64 -14.96 -6.57 -2.81
C ARG A 64 -15.06 -6.88 -1.32
N SER A 65 -14.04 -6.57 -0.53
CA SER A 65 -14.02 -6.75 0.92
C SER A 65 -14.58 -5.56 1.70
N GLY A 66 -15.02 -4.49 1.03
CA GLY A 66 -15.54 -3.28 1.68
C GLY A 66 -14.48 -2.49 2.46
N ILE A 67 -13.20 -2.71 2.16
CA ILE A 67 -12.08 -2.01 2.82
C ILE A 67 -11.85 -0.68 2.10
N ARG A 68 -11.91 0.42 2.87
CA ARG A 68 -11.59 1.76 2.35
C ARG A 68 -10.10 1.87 2.08
N TYR A 69 -9.74 2.55 1.00
CA TYR A 69 -8.35 2.81 0.64
C TYR A 69 -8.17 4.22 0.08
N LEU A 70 -6.93 4.69 0.11
CA LEU A 70 -6.46 5.92 -0.50
C LEU A 70 -5.39 5.55 -1.51
N ASP A 71 -5.58 5.90 -2.78
CA ASP A 71 -4.63 5.57 -3.85
C ASP A 71 -3.74 6.77 -4.18
N TYR A 72 -2.48 6.69 -3.75
CA TYR A 72 -1.45 7.68 -4.03
C TYR A 72 -0.34 7.12 -4.90
N THR A 73 -0.55 5.97 -5.54
CA THR A 73 0.44 5.32 -6.40
C THR A 73 0.91 6.22 -7.53
N GLN A 74 0.10 7.20 -7.95
CA GLN A 74 0.37 8.15 -9.04
C GLN A 74 0.57 9.60 -8.57
N ILE A 75 0.88 9.84 -7.28
CA ILE A 75 1.13 11.20 -6.80
C ILE A 75 2.40 11.77 -7.49
N PRO A 76 2.38 13.02 -8.01
CA PRO A 76 3.52 13.58 -8.74
C PRO A 76 4.83 13.61 -7.93
N GLU A 77 4.74 13.92 -6.64
CA GLU A 77 5.88 14.02 -5.73
C GLU A 77 6.63 12.68 -5.60
N GLY A 78 5.92 11.55 -5.71
CA GLY A 78 6.52 10.21 -5.67
C GLY A 78 7.37 9.89 -6.90
N HIS A 79 7.21 10.65 -7.98
CA HIS A 79 7.91 10.47 -9.25
C HIS A 79 8.96 11.57 -9.50
N ALA A 80 9.10 12.53 -8.58
CA ALA A 80 10.05 13.62 -8.71
C ALA A 80 11.50 13.15 -8.43
N PRO A 81 12.51 13.76 -9.07
CA PRO A 81 13.90 13.55 -8.67
C PRO A 81 14.09 13.88 -7.18
N GLY A 82 14.63 12.94 -6.40
CA GLY A 82 14.80 13.08 -4.96
C GLY A 82 13.59 12.67 -4.11
N ALA A 83 12.59 11.98 -4.67
CA ALA A 83 11.49 11.39 -3.90
C ALA A 83 11.97 10.34 -2.88
N LEU A 84 13.09 9.67 -3.18
CA LEU A 84 13.71 8.64 -2.36
C LEU A 84 15.06 9.11 -1.83
N THR A 85 15.45 8.60 -0.67
CA THR A 85 16.76 8.86 -0.07
C THR A 85 17.89 8.33 -0.98
N PRO A 86 19.04 9.03 -1.10
CA PRO A 86 20.15 8.48 -1.87
C PRO A 86 20.66 7.17 -1.25
N TYR A 87 20.86 6.13 -2.07
CA TYR A 87 21.28 4.78 -1.67
C TYR A 87 20.30 4.00 -0.78
N ASP A 88 19.15 4.58 -0.51
CA ASP A 88 18.10 4.01 0.31
C ASP A 88 16.77 4.15 -0.45
N ARG A 89 15.99 3.06 -0.52
CA ARG A 89 14.75 3.08 -1.31
C ARG A 89 13.55 3.61 -0.53
N HIS A 90 13.77 4.14 0.67
CA HIS A 90 12.73 4.77 1.45
C HIS A 90 12.38 6.18 0.92
N PRO A 91 11.13 6.63 1.11
CA PRO A 91 10.71 7.99 0.83
C PRO A 91 11.52 9.03 1.60
N THR A 92 11.73 10.19 1.01
CA THR A 92 12.25 11.36 1.73
C THR A 92 11.20 11.96 2.64
N ALA A 93 11.66 12.81 3.58
CA ALA A 93 10.76 13.59 4.42
C ALA A 93 9.79 14.45 3.60
N GLN A 94 10.24 15.01 2.46
CA GLN A 94 9.37 15.79 1.56
C GLN A 94 8.25 14.93 0.97
N LEU A 95 8.54 13.69 0.55
CA LEU A 95 7.51 12.79 0.03
C LEU A 95 6.53 12.37 1.12
N HIS A 96 7.01 12.09 2.33
CA HIS A 96 6.13 11.84 3.48
C HIS A 96 5.20 13.03 3.77
N GLU A 97 5.73 14.26 3.73
CA GLU A 97 4.93 15.46 3.93
C GLU A 97 3.86 15.64 2.84
N ALA A 98 4.19 15.39 1.57
CA ALA A 98 3.24 15.47 0.46
C ALA A 98 2.10 14.46 0.60
N VAL A 99 2.42 13.21 0.92
CA VAL A 99 1.40 12.16 1.16
C VAL A 99 0.55 12.50 2.38
N ALA A 100 1.15 12.98 3.46
CA ALA A 100 0.42 13.38 4.67
C ALA A 100 -0.56 14.53 4.39
N LYS A 101 -0.15 15.56 3.63
CA LYS A 101 -1.03 16.65 3.19
C LYS A 101 -2.22 16.12 2.39
N ARG A 102 -1.97 15.18 1.47
CA ARG A 102 -3.03 14.57 0.67
C ARG A 102 -4.03 13.78 1.52
N ILE A 103 -3.55 13.04 2.52
CA ILE A 103 -4.42 12.31 3.47
C ILE A 103 -5.34 13.28 4.22
N VAL A 104 -4.77 14.38 4.74
CA VAL A 104 -5.52 15.43 5.45
C VAL A 104 -6.59 16.04 4.54
N GLU A 105 -6.24 16.39 3.30
CA GLU A 105 -7.17 16.94 2.31
C GLU A 105 -8.31 15.97 1.95
N ASP A 106 -7.98 14.71 1.67
CA ASP A 106 -8.96 13.70 1.25
C ASP A 106 -9.90 13.30 2.38
N LEU A 107 -9.38 13.18 3.61
CA LEU A 107 -10.15 12.79 4.80
C LEU A 107 -10.82 13.99 5.49
N LYS A 108 -10.45 15.23 5.14
CA LYS A 108 -10.95 16.48 5.73
C LYS A 108 -10.77 16.55 7.25
N ILE A 109 -9.57 16.21 7.72
CA ILE A 109 -9.19 16.20 9.15
C ILE A 109 -8.12 17.25 9.48
#